data_AF-A0A5C7LY96-F1
#
_entry.id   AF-A0A5C7LY96-F1
#
_cell.length_a   1.000
_cell.length_b   1.000
_cell.length_c   1.000
_cell.angle_alpha   90.00
_cell.angle_beta   90.00
_cell.angle_gamma   90.00
#
_symmetry.space_group_name_H-M   'P 1'
#
loop_
_entity.id
_entity.type
_entity.pdbx_description
1 polymer ?
#
loop_
_entity_poly.entity_id
_entity_poly.type
_entity_poly.pdbx_seq_one_letter_code
_entity_poly.pdbx_strand_id
1 'polypeptide(L)'
;MSTRRYKIRGMPTDKELSAMPFGRQLEHIKTLAAFKAGAQSRWISIKRRSAAAAIKEAVSLEGASEWYCEYRDEPMYRDDSIQLFYKPKE
;
A
#
# COMPACT_ATOMS: atom_id res chain seq x y z
N MET A 1 -9.44 6.33 10.15
CA MET A 1 -8.43 6.86 9.20
C MET A 1 -7.73 5.66 8.59
N SER A 2 -8.02 5.33 7.34
CA SER A 2 -7.36 4.21 6.66
C SER A 2 -5.87 4.52 6.51
N THR A 3 -5.03 3.85 7.30
CA THR A 3 -3.58 4.08 7.29
C THR A 3 -3.02 3.47 6.01
N ARG A 4 -2.78 4.26 4.96
CA ARG A 4 -2.19 3.75 3.72
C ARG A 4 -0.69 3.61 3.91
N ARG A 5 -0.10 2.48 3.51
CA ARG A 5 1.35 2.30 3.50
C ARG A 5 1.81 1.96 2.10
N TYR A 6 2.77 2.72 1.59
CA TYR A 6 3.30 2.49 0.25
C TYR A 6 4.73 3.01 0.13
N LYS A 7 5.43 2.46 -0.86
CA LYS A 7 6.72 2.93 -1.34
C LYS A 7 6.68 2.87 -2.85
N ILE A 8 6.34 4.00 -3.47
CA ILE A 8 6.30 4.18 -4.93
C ILE A 8 7.24 5.34 -5.24
N ARG A 9 8.08 5.21 -6.26
CA ARG A 9 9.10 6.23 -6.55
C ARG A 9 8.42 7.54 -6.93
N GLY A 10 8.82 8.63 -6.27
CA GLY A 10 8.28 9.97 -6.55
C GLY A 10 6.91 10.25 -5.91
N MET A 11 6.38 9.37 -5.07
CA MET A 11 5.19 9.67 -4.29
C MET A 11 5.53 10.32 -2.93
N PRO A 12 4.74 11.33 -2.51
CA PRO A 12 4.83 11.88 -1.16
C PRO A 12 4.40 10.86 -0.12
N THR A 13 4.78 11.05 1.14
CA THR A 13 4.21 10.26 2.26
C THR A 13 2.76 10.63 2.54
N ASP A 14 2.02 9.80 3.28
CA ASP A 14 0.63 10.09 3.69
C ASP A 14 0.49 11.43 4.44
N LYS A 15 1.51 11.77 5.26
CA LYS A 15 1.59 13.03 5.98
C LYS A 15 1.77 14.22 5.03
N GLU A 16 2.64 14.09 4.04
CA GLU A 16 2.86 15.12 3.03
C GLU A 16 1.63 15.27 2.12
N LEU A 17 1.01 14.16 1.71
CA LEU A 17 -0.22 14.16 0.93
C LEU A 17 -1.34 14.93 1.63
N SER A 18 -1.54 14.68 2.93
CA SER A 18 -2.56 15.37 3.72
C SER A 18 -2.31 16.87 3.88
N ALA A 19 -1.05 17.32 3.79
CA ALA A 19 -0.68 18.73 3.84
C ALA A 19 -0.76 19.45 2.48
N MET A 20 -0.91 18.70 1.37
CA MET A 20 -1.00 19.28 0.03
C MET A 20 -2.39 19.82 -0.30
N PRO A 21 -2.50 20.78 -1.24
CA PRO A 21 -3.78 21.21 -1.78
C PRO A 21 -4.56 20.04 -2.40
N PHE A 22 -5.88 20.05 -2.25
CA PHE A 22 -6.76 18.96 -2.71
C PHE A 22 -6.54 18.58 -4.19
N GLY A 23 -6.29 19.55 -5.06
CA GLY A 23 -5.99 19.29 -6.47
C GLY A 23 -4.78 18.35 -6.67
N ARG A 24 -3.69 18.54 -5.90
CA ARG A 24 -2.53 17.64 -5.94
C ARG A 24 -2.82 16.31 -5.28
N GLN A 25 -3.64 16.29 -4.23
CA GLN A 25 -4.08 15.02 -3.63
C GLN A 25 -4.80 14.14 -4.65
N LEU A 26 -5.64 14.72 -5.51
CA LEU A 26 -6.32 13.99 -6.58
C LEU A 26 -5.36 13.39 -7.61
N GLU A 27 -4.30 14.12 -7.99
CA GLU A 27 -3.27 13.59 -8.90
C GLU A 27 -2.59 12.37 -8.29
N HIS A 28 -2.21 12.43 -7.02
CA HIS A 28 -1.60 11.30 -6.32
C HIS A 28 -2.56 10.12 -6.18
N ILE A 29 -3.85 10.36 -5.91
CA ILE A 29 -4.86 9.31 -5.88
C ILE A 29 -5.01 8.65 -7.26
N LYS A 30 -4.98 9.44 -8.35
CA LYS A 30 -4.98 8.88 -9.72
C LYS A 30 -3.74 8.05 -10.00
N THR A 31 -2.56 8.51 -9.59
CA THR A 31 -1.32 7.73 -9.74
C THR A 31 -1.37 6.44 -8.93
N LEU A 32 -1.94 6.45 -7.71
CA LEU A 32 -2.16 5.23 -6.91
C LEU A 32 -3.11 4.27 -7.61
N ALA A 33 -4.21 4.78 -8.17
CA ALA A 33 -5.15 3.97 -8.93
C ALA A 33 -4.49 3.35 -10.18
N ALA A 34 -3.70 4.12 -10.92
CA ALA A 34 -2.93 3.64 -12.07
C ALA A 34 -1.88 2.59 -11.66
N PHE A 35 -1.21 2.77 -10.52
CA PHE A 35 -0.29 1.77 -9.98
C PHE A 35 -1.02 0.47 -9.66
N LYS A 36 -2.15 0.53 -8.95
CA LYS A 36 -2.95 -0.67 -8.61
C LYS A 36 -3.43 -1.42 -9.85
N ALA A 37 -3.84 -0.69 -10.91
CA ALA A 37 -4.30 -1.31 -12.16
C ALA A 37 -3.20 -2.09 -12.90
N GLY A 38 -1.94 -1.66 -12.78
CA GLY A 38 -0.80 -2.29 -13.44
C GLY A 38 0.11 -3.11 -12.51
N ALA A 39 -0.30 -3.34 -11.26
CA ALA A 39 0.48 -4.08 -10.27
C ALA A 39 -0.09 -5.48 -10.05
N GLN A 40 0.78 -6.42 -9.65
CA GLN A 40 0.33 -7.69 -9.10
C GLN A 40 -0.22 -7.45 -7.70
N SER A 41 -1.18 -8.27 -7.28
CA SER A 41 -1.78 -8.16 -5.94
C SER A 41 -1.78 -9.50 -5.20
N ARG A 42 -1.58 -9.44 -3.89
CA ARG A 42 -1.56 -10.61 -3.01
C ARG A 42 -2.11 -10.26 -1.64
N TRP A 43 -2.89 -11.19 -1.07
CA TRP A 43 -3.33 -11.11 0.31
C TRP A 43 -2.26 -11.64 1.26
N ILE A 44 -1.95 -10.87 2.30
CA ILE A 44 -0.99 -11.25 3.34
C ILE A 44 -1.69 -11.24 4.70
N SER A 45 -1.47 -12.28 5.51
CA SER A 45 -1.98 -12.31 6.88
C SER A 45 -0.98 -11.69 7.86
N ILE A 46 -1.51 -10.91 8.80
CA ILE A 46 -0.80 -10.22 9.90
C ILE A 46 -1.14 -10.79 11.29
N LYS A 47 -1.89 -11.88 11.38
CA LYS A 47 -2.45 -12.43 12.63
C LYS A 47 -1.45 -12.70 13.76
N ARG A 48 -0.16 -12.86 13.46
CA ARG A 48 0.90 -13.14 14.44
C ARG A 48 2.11 -12.22 14.33
N ARG A 49 2.04 -11.16 13.53
CA ARG A 49 3.18 -10.28 13.22
C ARG A 49 2.71 -8.86 12.94
N SER A 50 3.55 -7.88 13.26
CA SER A 50 3.25 -6.49 12.91
C SER A 50 3.12 -6.34 11.39
N ALA A 51 2.20 -5.48 10.94
CA ALA A 51 2.01 -5.22 9.52
C ALA A 51 3.30 -4.83 8.78
N ALA A 52 4.18 -4.04 9.43
CA ALA A 52 5.50 -3.71 8.88
C ALA A 52 6.36 -4.95 8.57
N ALA A 53 6.39 -5.93 9.48
CA ALA A 53 7.17 -7.14 9.31
C ALA A 53 6.59 -8.02 8.19
N ALA A 54 5.26 -8.17 8.15
CA ALA A 54 4.56 -8.92 7.09
C ALA A 54 4.80 -8.33 5.71
N ILE A 55 4.69 -7.00 5.58
CA ILE A 55 4.92 -6.30 4.31
C ILE A 55 6.38 -6.44 3.89
N LYS A 56 7.34 -6.25 4.81
CA LYS A 56 8.78 -6.35 4.50
C LYS A 56 9.14 -7.74 3.99
N GLU A 57 8.61 -8.79 4.61
CA GLU A 57 8.82 -10.17 4.18
C GLU A 57 8.22 -10.41 2.78
N ALA A 58 6.96 -10.03 2.58
CA ALA A 58 6.28 -10.21 1.30
C ALA A 58 6.99 -9.43 0.17
N VAL A 59 7.34 -8.17 0.38
CA VAL A 59 8.08 -7.35 -0.60
C VAL A 59 9.45 -7.97 -0.92
N SER A 60 10.14 -8.52 0.09
CA SER A 60 11.42 -9.20 -0.12
C SER A 60 11.28 -10.50 -0.91
N LEU A 61 10.22 -11.28 -0.67
CA LEU A 61 9.93 -12.52 -1.38
C LEU A 61 9.63 -12.25 -2.86
N GLU A 62 8.85 -11.21 -3.14
CA GLU A 62 8.45 -10.84 -4.50
C GLU A 62 9.51 -9.98 -5.23
N GLY A 63 10.63 -9.67 -4.57
CA GLY A 63 11.68 -8.81 -5.14
C GLY A 63 11.21 -7.40 -5.50
N ALA A 64 10.11 -6.93 -4.91
CA ALA A 64 9.45 -5.71 -5.34
C ALA A 64 10.19 -4.45 -4.86
N SER A 65 10.51 -3.54 -5.78
CA SER A 65 11.08 -2.23 -5.44
C SER A 65 10.01 -1.20 -5.15
N GLU A 66 8.82 -1.38 -5.74
CA GLU A 66 7.65 -0.51 -5.59
C GLU A 66 6.45 -1.31 -5.11
N TRP A 67 5.77 -0.81 -4.08
CA TRP A 67 4.64 -1.49 -3.47
C TRP A 67 3.66 -0.52 -2.80
N TYR A 68 2.40 -0.96 -2.69
CA TYR A 68 1.30 -0.27 -2.02
C TYR A 68 0.48 -1.27 -1.21
N CYS A 69 0.07 -0.91 0.00
CA CYS A 69 -0.73 -1.75 0.88
C CYS A 69 -2.05 -1.07 1.23
N GLU A 70 -3.11 -1.86 1.13
CA GLU A 70 -4.45 -1.46 1.55
C GLU A 70 -4.89 -2.29 2.75
N TYR A 71 -5.27 -1.59 3.81
CA TYR A 71 -5.83 -2.17 5.01
C TYR A 71 -7.34 -2.18 4.88
N ARG A 72 -7.94 -3.34 5.10
CA ARG A 72 -9.38 -3.49 5.14
C ARG A 72 -9.86 -3.10 6.54
N ASP A 73 -10.15 -1.82 6.73
CA ASP A 73 -10.65 -1.26 7.99
C ASP A 73 -12.19 -1.27 7.96
N GLU A 74 -12.79 -2.46 8.05
CA GLU A 74 -14.24 -2.60 8.18
C GLU A 74 -14.61 -2.73 9.68
N PRO A 75 -15.47 -1.87 10.23
CA PRO A 75 -15.73 -1.83 11.68
C PRO A 75 -16.38 -3.10 12.24
N MET A 76 -17.02 -3.90 11.38
CA MET A 76 -17.62 -5.20 11.74
C MET A 76 -16.70 -6.39 11.44
N TYR A 77 -15.53 -6.17 10.83
CA TYR A 77 -14.66 -7.24 10.36
C TYR A 77 -13.20 -6.91 10.68
N ARG A 78 -12.71 -7.46 11.81
CA ARG A 78 -11.28 -7.48 12.12
C ARG A 78 -10.60 -8.51 11.22
N ASP A 79 -10.34 -8.13 9.97
CA ASP A 79 -9.51 -8.92 9.08
C ASP A 79 -8.05 -8.67 9.41
N ASP A 80 -7.36 -9.69 9.91
CA ASP A 80 -5.91 -9.68 10.03
C ASP A 80 -5.24 -9.91 8.66
N SER A 81 -5.78 -9.33 7.60
CA SER A 81 -5.28 -9.45 6.24
C SER A 81 -5.07 -8.08 5.60
N ILE A 82 -4.00 -7.96 4.84
CA ILE A 82 -3.65 -6.76 4.08
C ILE A 82 -3.57 -7.17 2.62
N GLN A 83 -4.04 -6.31 1.72
CA GLN A 83 -3.80 -6.50 0.30
C GLN A 83 -2.54 -5.73 -0.09
N LEU A 84 -1.51 -6.47 -0.52
CA LEU A 84 -0.27 -5.93 -1.06
C LEU A 84 -0.38 -5.86 -2.58
N PHE A 85 -0.10 -4.68 -3.14
CA PHE A 85 0.05 -4.42 -4.56
C PHE A 85 1.52 -4.14 -4.83
N TYR A 86 2.12 -4.80 -5.81
CA TYR A 86 3.56 -4.68 -6.05
C TYR A 86 3.90 -4.88 -7.53
N LYS A 87 5.09 -4.38 -7.91
CA LYS A 87 5.70 -4.69 -9.21
C LYS A 87 7.01 -5.43 -8.94
N PRO A 88 7.14 -6.72 -9.36
CA PRO A 88 8.39 -7.44 -9.24
C PRO A 88 9.46 -6.73 -10.09
N LYS A 89 10.72 -6.83 -9.67
CA LYS A 89 11.84 -6.39 -10.50
C LYS A 89 11.97 -7.41 -11.63
N GLU A 90 11.83 -6.96 -12.88
CA GLU A 90 12.22 -7.76 -14.07
C GLU A 90 13.67 -8.23 -13.95
#